data_AF-X1FTH1-F1
#
_entry.id   AF-X1FTH1-F1
#
_cell.length_a   1.000
_cell.length_b   1.000
_cell.length_c   1.000
_cell.angle_alpha   90.00
_cell.angle_beta   90.00
_cell.angle_gamma   90.00
#
_symmetry.space_group_name_H-M   'P 1'
#
loop_
_entity.id
_entity.type
_entity.pdbx_description
1 polymer ?
#
loop_
_entity_poly.entity_id
_entity_poly.type
_entity_poly.pdbx_seq_one_letter_code
_entity_poly.pdbx_strand_id
1 'polypeptide(L)'
;MFDKNYLEKVREEKEKWDKLYESLKERDAKFVTDSDIPIKNLYTPLDIKDKDYVSDISFPGVPPYTRGVYPSMYRGRLWTMRLFSGHGTPEETNKRWKFLYENGETGFSAAVDALTFNGIDPTNKDAAAEVGTSGVPLYCIDSL
;
A
#
# COMPACT_ATOMS: atom_id res chain seq x y z
N MET A 1 23.53 -15.85 -7.13
CA MET A 1 22.19 -16.48 -7.07
C MET A 1 22.02 -17.59 -8.11
N PHE A 2 22.42 -17.36 -9.36
CA PHE A 2 22.34 -18.35 -10.43
C PHE A 2 23.73 -18.82 -10.85
N ASP A 3 23.84 -20.10 -11.22
CA ASP A 3 25.05 -20.62 -11.84
C ASP A 3 25.20 -20.08 -13.27
N LYS A 4 26.45 -19.93 -13.73
CA LYS A 4 26.75 -19.38 -15.07
C LYS A 4 26.20 -20.25 -16.20
N ASN A 5 26.28 -21.58 -16.09
CA ASN A 5 25.79 -22.47 -17.14
C ASN A 5 24.27 -22.41 -17.24
N TYR A 6 23.59 -22.24 -16.10
CA TYR A 6 22.15 -22.03 -16.08
C TYR A 6 21.75 -20.72 -16.75
N LEU A 7 22.42 -19.60 -16.43
CA LEU A 7 22.14 -18.32 -17.07
C LEU A 7 22.38 -18.36 -18.59
N GLU A 8 23.38 -19.11 -19.04
CA GLU A 8 23.64 -19.24 -20.47
C GLU A 8 22.54 -20.05 -21.17
N LYS A 9 22.09 -21.15 -20.58
CA LYS A 9 20.92 -21.89 -21.08
C LYS A 9 19.67 -21.01 -21.15
N VAL A 10 19.44 -20.16 -20.13
CA VAL A 10 18.32 -19.21 -20.13
C VAL A 10 18.47 -18.20 -21.28
N ARG A 11 19.68 -17.72 -21.56
CA ARG A 11 19.95 -16.82 -22.69
C ARG A 11 19.62 -17.47 -24.02
N GLU A 12 20.11 -18.67 -24.27
CA GLU A 12 19.86 -19.40 -25.53
C GLU A 12 18.36 -19.63 -25.77
N GLU A 13 17.61 -20.06 -24.75
CA GLU A 13 16.17 -20.26 -24.87
C GLU A 13 15.41 -18.94 -25.02
N LYS A 14 15.87 -17.88 -24.34
CA LYS A 14 15.28 -16.54 -24.50
C LYS A 14 15.48 -16.03 -25.93
N GLU A 15 16.64 -16.22 -26.54
CA GLU A 15 16.89 -15.80 -27.94
C GLU A 15 15.98 -16.52 -28.94
N LYS A 16 15.68 -17.81 -28.71
CA LYS A 16 14.69 -18.54 -29.52
C LYS A 16 13.30 -17.97 -29.35
N TRP A 17 12.93 -17.64 -28.10
CA TRP A 17 11.64 -17.04 -27.79
C TRP A 17 11.51 -15.62 -28.36
N ASP A 18 12.58 -14.81 -28.31
CA ASP A 18 12.58 -13.45 -28.86
C ASP A 18 12.29 -13.47 -30.38
N LYS A 19 12.88 -14.42 -31.12
CA LYS A 19 12.57 -14.62 -32.55
C LYS A 19 11.10 -14.99 -32.79
N LEU A 20 10.53 -15.82 -31.92
CA LEU A 20 9.10 -16.16 -31.99
C LEU A 20 8.24 -14.93 -31.69
N TYR A 21 8.62 -14.14 -30.69
CA TYR A 21 7.90 -12.94 -30.28
C TYR A 21 7.90 -11.86 -31.36
N GLU A 22 9.05 -11.61 -31.99
CA GLU A 22 9.21 -10.64 -33.08
C GLU A 22 8.37 -11.00 -34.33
N SER A 23 8.02 -12.28 -34.50
CA SER A 23 7.13 -12.71 -35.59
C SER A 23 5.66 -12.34 -35.36
N LEU A 24 5.30 -11.90 -34.15
CA LEU A 24 3.94 -11.55 -33.75
C LEU A 24 3.77 -10.03 -33.71
N LYS A 25 2.55 -9.59 -33.98
CA LYS A 25 2.20 -8.16 -33.91
C LYS A 25 1.83 -7.79 -32.48
N GLU A 26 2.53 -6.81 -31.91
CA GLU A 26 2.08 -6.13 -30.70
C GLU A 26 0.91 -5.17 -30.99
N ARG A 27 0.06 -4.96 -29.99
CA ARG A 27 -0.96 -3.91 -30.02
C ARG A 27 -0.29 -2.53 -30.01
N ASP A 28 -0.97 -1.55 -30.61
CA ASP A 28 -0.53 -0.15 -30.57
C ASP A 28 -0.86 0.47 -29.21
N ALA A 29 0.03 0.25 -28.23
CA ALA A 29 -0.08 0.78 -26.88
C ALA A 29 1.30 0.95 -26.25
N LYS A 30 1.42 1.89 -25.31
CA LYS A 30 2.59 1.97 -24.45
C LYS A 30 2.53 0.89 -23.37
N PHE A 31 3.62 0.14 -23.21
CA PHE A 31 3.79 -0.84 -22.13
C PHE A 31 4.67 -0.23 -21.03
N VAL A 32 4.05 0.64 -20.24
CA VAL A 32 4.68 1.31 -19.10
C VAL A 32 3.77 1.21 -17.89
N THR A 33 4.33 1.34 -16.68
CA THR A 33 3.52 1.59 -15.48
C THR A 33 2.98 3.03 -15.49
N ASP A 34 2.07 3.36 -14.57
CA ASP A 34 1.56 4.73 -14.38
C ASP A 34 2.65 5.73 -13.94
N SER A 35 3.83 5.23 -13.57
CA SER A 35 5.02 6.05 -13.25
C SER A 35 6.05 6.05 -14.38
N ASP A 36 5.61 5.75 -15.61
CA ASP A 36 6.42 5.73 -16.84
C ASP A 36 7.61 4.74 -16.83
N ILE A 37 7.54 3.68 -16.03
CA ILE A 37 8.58 2.64 -16.00
C ILE A 37 8.32 1.65 -17.14
N PRO A 38 9.27 1.43 -18.08
CA PRO A 38 9.11 0.47 -19.16
C PRO A 38 8.91 -0.96 -18.64
N ILE A 39 7.87 -1.63 -19.13
CA ILE A 39 7.57 -3.03 -18.83
C ILE A 39 8.09 -3.89 -19.98
N LYS A 40 9.05 -4.77 -19.69
CA LYS A 40 9.54 -5.73 -20.69
C LYS A 40 8.45 -6.75 -21.01
N ASN A 41 8.48 -7.28 -22.24
CA ASN A 41 7.61 -8.36 -22.68
C ASN A 41 7.80 -9.66 -21.86
N LEU A 42 9.00 -9.88 -21.32
CA LEU A 42 9.35 -11.02 -20.49
C LEU A 42 10.47 -10.66 -19.51
N TYR A 43 10.31 -11.05 -18.24
CA TYR A 43 11.36 -11.00 -17.23
C TYR A 43 11.85 -12.42 -16.92
N THR A 44 13.15 -12.58 -16.79
CA THR A 44 13.86 -13.85 -16.67
C THR A 44 14.94 -13.76 -15.58
N PRO A 45 15.60 -14.87 -15.19
CA PRO A 45 16.78 -14.83 -14.34
C PRO A 45 17.89 -13.88 -14.81
N LEU A 46 17.98 -13.59 -16.12
CA LEU A 46 18.95 -12.62 -16.66
C LEU A 46 18.70 -11.20 -16.17
N ASP A 47 17.46 -10.85 -15.84
CA ASP A 47 17.05 -9.51 -15.39
C ASP A 47 17.40 -9.23 -13.93
N ILE A 48 17.71 -10.28 -13.16
CA ILE A 48 18.10 -10.19 -11.74
C ILE A 48 19.45 -10.85 -11.47
N LYS A 49 20.23 -11.16 -12.52
CA LYS A 49 21.52 -11.87 -12.41
C LYS A 49 22.54 -11.12 -11.54
N ASP A 50 22.48 -9.79 -11.55
CA ASP A 50 23.39 -8.89 -10.84
C ASP A 50 22.90 -8.57 -9.42
N LYS A 51 21.74 -9.09 -9.00
CA LYS A 51 21.22 -8.94 -7.64
C LYS A 51 21.84 -9.97 -6.71
N ASP A 52 22.26 -9.52 -5.54
CA ASP A 52 22.69 -10.39 -4.47
C ASP A 52 21.53 -10.71 -3.52
N TYR A 53 21.30 -12.00 -3.29
CA TYR A 53 20.19 -12.43 -2.43
C TYR A 53 20.38 -11.95 -0.99
N VAL A 54 21.60 -11.96 -0.47
CA VAL A 54 21.87 -11.70 0.94
C VAL A 54 21.85 -10.20 1.23
N SER A 55 22.40 -9.36 0.34
CA SER A 55 22.48 -7.91 0.55
C SER A 55 21.28 -7.14 0.01
N ASP A 56 20.71 -7.50 -1.15
CA ASP A 56 19.65 -6.69 -1.78
C ASP A 56 18.24 -7.16 -1.38
N ILE A 57 18.06 -8.47 -1.19
CA ILE A 57 16.76 -9.08 -0.89
C ILE A 57 16.66 -9.42 0.60
N SER A 58 17.68 -10.09 1.13
CA SER A 58 17.82 -10.51 2.52
C SER A 58 16.66 -11.38 3.04
N PHE A 59 16.63 -11.59 4.35
CA PHE A 59 15.58 -12.30 5.08
C PHE A 59 14.61 -11.27 5.72
N PRO A 60 13.33 -11.61 5.93
CA PRO A 60 12.41 -10.72 6.64
C PRO A 60 12.94 -10.40 8.05
N GLY A 61 12.80 -9.15 8.47
CA GLY A 61 13.35 -8.66 9.74
C GLY A 61 14.85 -8.39 9.75
N VAL A 62 15.54 -8.52 8.62
CA VAL A 62 16.97 -8.21 8.45
C VAL A 62 17.11 -7.09 7.40
N PRO A 63 17.99 -6.09 7.60
CA PRO A 63 18.28 -5.09 6.56
C PRO A 63 18.60 -5.75 5.21
N PRO A 64 18.18 -5.16 4.09
CA PRO A 64 17.50 -3.87 3.93
C PRO A 64 15.97 -3.95 4.09
N TYR A 65 15.45 -5.01 4.70
CA TYR A 65 14.02 -5.23 4.96
C TYR A 65 13.13 -5.33 3.71
N THR A 66 13.73 -5.63 2.54
CA THR A 66 12.99 -5.84 1.27
C THR A 66 11.86 -6.87 1.42
N ARG A 67 12.04 -7.88 2.28
CA ARG A 67 11.03 -8.93 2.54
C ARG A 67 10.11 -8.66 3.75
N GLY A 68 10.18 -7.46 4.33
CA GLY A 68 9.39 -7.05 5.49
C GLY A 68 10.24 -6.78 6.73
N VAL A 69 9.69 -5.97 7.64
CA VAL A 69 10.39 -5.46 8.83
C VAL A 69 10.39 -6.43 10.02
N TYR A 70 9.55 -7.47 10.00
CA TYR A 70 9.46 -8.47 11.08
C TYR A 70 9.78 -9.87 10.55
N PRO A 71 10.54 -10.71 11.28
CA PRO A 71 10.88 -12.06 10.81
C PRO A 71 9.69 -12.97 10.54
N SER A 72 8.64 -12.91 11.37
CA SER A 72 7.46 -13.76 11.27
C SER A 72 6.32 -13.15 10.47
N MET A 73 6.38 -11.84 10.18
CA MET A 73 5.31 -11.06 9.52
C MET A 73 3.91 -11.52 9.99
N TYR A 74 3.04 -11.84 9.04
CA TYR A 74 1.64 -12.19 9.29
C TYR A 74 1.43 -13.63 9.79
N ARG A 75 2.48 -14.45 9.89
CA ARG A 75 2.43 -15.71 10.64
C ARG A 75 2.47 -15.46 12.15
N GLY A 76 3.09 -14.35 12.59
CA GLY A 76 3.13 -13.95 13.99
C GLY A 76 1.94 -13.09 14.39
N ARG A 77 1.69 -12.00 13.64
CA ARG A 77 0.56 -11.09 13.87
C ARG A 77 0.08 -10.54 12.54
N LEU A 78 -1.23 -10.61 12.27
CA LEU A 78 -1.84 -9.97 11.10
C LEU A 78 -1.61 -8.45 11.12
N TRP A 79 -1.72 -7.81 9.96
CA TRP A 79 -1.76 -6.35 9.92
C TRP A 79 -2.96 -5.83 10.71
N THR A 80 -2.87 -4.60 11.21
CA THR A 80 -4.00 -3.93 11.83
C THR A 80 -5.05 -3.63 10.77
N MET A 81 -6.24 -4.22 10.92
CA MET A 81 -7.43 -3.79 10.19
C MET A 81 -7.87 -2.46 10.80
N ARG A 82 -7.60 -1.36 10.09
CA ARG A 82 -7.83 0.01 10.55
C ARG A 82 -8.61 0.77 9.49
N LEU A 83 -9.90 0.97 9.75
CA LEU A 83 -10.79 1.71 8.87
C LEU A 83 -10.70 3.18 9.25
N PHE A 84 -10.50 4.02 8.23
CA PHE A 84 -10.54 5.46 8.41
C PHE A 84 -12.00 5.89 8.53
N SER A 85 -12.43 6.29 9.73
CA SER A 85 -13.83 6.58 10.01
C SER A 85 -14.02 7.69 11.03
N GLY A 86 -15.07 8.46 10.84
CA GLY A 86 -15.47 9.59 11.65
C GLY A 86 -16.48 10.41 10.86
N HIS A 87 -17.61 10.73 11.46
CA HIS A 87 -18.70 11.48 10.85
C HIS A 87 -19.74 11.83 11.91
N GLY A 88 -20.43 12.96 11.75
CA GLY A 88 -21.45 13.40 12.68
C GLY A 88 -20.85 13.74 14.04
N THR A 89 -21.57 13.47 15.12
CA THR A 89 -21.11 13.79 16.48
C THR A 89 -20.06 12.79 17.02
N PRO A 90 -19.33 13.14 18.09
CA PRO A 90 -18.47 12.20 18.80
C PRO A 90 -19.18 10.91 19.22
N GLU A 91 -20.43 10.99 19.67
CA GLU A 91 -21.24 9.84 20.07
C GLU A 91 -21.59 8.93 18.88
N GLU A 92 -21.93 9.52 17.73
CA GLU A 92 -22.22 8.79 16.49
C GLU A 92 -20.97 8.08 15.97
N THR A 93 -19.83 8.77 15.99
CA THR A 93 -18.53 8.18 15.62
C THR A 93 -18.14 7.06 16.59
N ASN A 94 -18.33 7.24 17.90
CA ASN A 94 -18.07 6.19 18.89
C ASN A 94 -18.95 4.95 18.67
N LYS A 95 -20.23 5.15 18.37
CA LYS A 95 -21.16 4.07 18.03
C LYS A 95 -20.69 3.33 16.78
N ARG A 96 -20.19 4.04 15.77
CA ARG A 96 -19.62 3.45 14.57
C ARG A 96 -18.35 2.65 14.88
N TRP A 97 -17.43 3.17 15.69
CA TRP A 97 -16.22 2.43 16.07
C TRP A 97 -16.52 1.15 16.84
N LYS A 98 -17.49 1.18 17.77
CA LYS A 98 -17.96 -0.03 18.46
C LYS A 98 -18.48 -1.06 17.46
N PHE A 99 -19.32 -0.63 16.52
CA PHE A 99 -19.82 -1.50 15.45
C PHE A 99 -18.67 -2.10 14.61
N LEU A 100 -17.69 -1.29 14.21
CA LEU A 100 -16.57 -1.76 13.39
C LEU A 100 -15.67 -2.74 14.17
N TYR A 101 -15.42 -2.48 15.45
CA TYR A 101 -14.69 -3.36 16.34
C TYR A 101 -15.38 -4.73 16.50
N GLU A 102 -16.70 -4.72 16.73
CA GLU A 102 -17.52 -5.94 16.77
C GLU A 102 -17.46 -6.72 15.45
N ASN A 103 -17.19 -6.05 14.33
CA ASN A 103 -17.04 -6.63 13.00
C ASN A 103 -15.57 -6.88 12.58
N GLY A 104 -14.64 -6.85 13.53
CA GLY A 104 -13.25 -7.29 13.30
C GLY A 104 -12.24 -6.18 13.02
N GLU A 105 -12.60 -4.90 13.15
CA GLU A 105 -11.60 -3.84 13.19
C GLU A 105 -10.66 -4.03 14.40
N THR A 106 -9.36 -3.86 14.20
CA THR A 106 -8.31 -4.10 15.23
C THR A 106 -7.49 -2.86 15.57
N GLY A 107 -7.85 -1.70 15.00
CA GLY A 107 -7.33 -0.41 15.44
C GLY A 107 -8.14 0.74 14.86
N PHE A 108 -8.38 1.79 15.65
CA PHE A 108 -9.26 2.91 15.28
C PHE A 108 -8.49 4.06 14.63
N SER A 109 -9.03 4.64 13.57
CA SER A 109 -8.49 5.84 12.94
C SER A 109 -9.58 6.87 12.74
N ALA A 110 -9.41 8.04 13.35
CA ALA A 110 -10.39 9.12 13.32
C ALA A 110 -10.24 9.99 12.07
N ALA A 111 -11.31 10.07 11.27
CA ALA A 111 -11.48 11.14 10.29
C ALA A 111 -12.11 12.34 11.01
N VAL A 112 -11.36 13.44 11.14
CA VAL A 112 -11.85 14.66 11.78
C VAL A 112 -12.45 15.61 10.74
N ASP A 113 -13.37 16.48 11.16
CA ASP A 113 -14.00 17.41 10.25
C ASP A 113 -13.05 18.53 9.78
N ALA A 114 -13.45 19.24 8.72
CA ALA A 114 -12.65 20.31 8.15
C ALA A 114 -12.37 21.43 9.16
N LEU A 115 -13.30 21.71 10.07
CA LEU A 115 -13.12 22.77 11.07
C LEU A 115 -12.03 22.41 12.08
N THR A 116 -12.07 21.18 12.59
CA THR A 116 -11.03 20.61 13.46
C THR A 116 -9.66 20.66 12.78
N PHE A 117 -9.57 20.24 11.50
CA PHE A 117 -8.33 20.30 10.74
C PHE A 117 -7.76 21.72 10.60
N ASN A 118 -8.63 22.72 10.51
CA ASN A 118 -8.24 24.13 10.35
C ASN A 118 -8.21 24.90 11.68
N GLY A 119 -8.46 24.26 12.82
CA GLY A 119 -8.49 24.90 14.14
C GLY A 119 -9.62 25.92 14.32
N ILE A 120 -10.75 25.72 13.62
CA ILE A 120 -11.93 26.59 13.70
C ILE A 120 -12.90 26.00 14.72
N ASP A 121 -13.33 26.83 15.67
CA ASP A 121 -14.32 26.43 16.67
C ASP A 121 -15.70 26.20 16.02
N PRO A 122 -16.41 25.10 16.34
CA PRO A 122 -17.72 24.79 15.76
C PRO A 122 -18.81 25.84 16.10
N THR A 123 -18.58 26.71 17.09
CA THR A 123 -19.47 27.84 17.40
C THR A 123 -19.34 29.01 16.42
N ASN A 124 -18.39 28.97 15.49
CA ASN A 124 -18.30 29.95 14.41
C ASN A 124 -19.52 29.85 13.48
N LYS A 125 -20.35 30.90 13.49
CA LYS A 125 -21.62 30.97 12.75
C LYS A 125 -21.45 30.79 11.24
N ASP A 126 -20.33 31.25 10.68
CA ASP A 126 -20.07 31.17 9.24
C ASP A 126 -19.66 29.75 8.82
N ALA A 127 -19.29 28.90 9.79
CA ALA A 127 -18.81 27.54 9.59
C ALA A 127 -19.80 26.47 10.10
N ALA A 128 -20.94 26.86 10.67
CA ALA A 128 -21.87 25.95 11.33
C ALA A 128 -22.37 24.80 10.44
N ALA A 129 -22.46 25.01 9.12
CA ALA A 129 -22.87 23.99 8.16
C ALA A 129 -21.83 22.88 7.94
N GLU A 130 -20.56 23.13 8.29
CA GLU A 130 -19.45 22.18 8.06
C GLU A 130 -19.22 21.24 9.25
N VAL A 131 -19.75 21.58 10.43
CA VAL A 131 -19.57 20.83 11.67
C VAL A 131 -20.01 19.38 11.47
N GLY A 132 -19.08 18.45 11.64
CA GLY A 132 -19.38 17.01 11.58
C GLY A 132 -19.67 16.43 10.18
N THR A 133 -19.56 17.23 9.11
CA THR A 133 -19.95 16.79 7.76
C THR A 133 -18.91 15.88 7.11
N SER A 134 -17.63 16.27 7.17
CA SER A 134 -16.51 15.54 6.56
C SER A 134 -15.76 14.63 7.53
N GLY A 135 -16.19 14.56 8.79
CA GLY A 135 -15.49 13.88 9.86
C GLY A 135 -16.16 14.14 11.21
N VAL A 136 -15.58 13.65 12.29
CA VAL A 136 -16.01 13.96 13.66
C VAL A 136 -15.41 15.31 14.10
N PRO A 137 -16.18 16.22 14.74
CA PRO A 137 -15.63 17.46 15.28
C PRO A 137 -14.90 17.17 16.60
N LEU A 138 -13.65 17.60 16.73
CA LEU A 138 -12.89 17.56 17.98
C LEU A 138 -12.46 18.99 18.36
N TYR A 139 -13.05 19.54 19.41
CA TYR A 139 -12.91 20.95 19.76
C TYR A 139 -12.72 21.21 21.26
N CYS A 140 -12.99 20.20 22.10
CA CYS A 140 -12.72 20.24 23.53
C CYS A 140 -12.47 18.83 24.09
N ILE A 141 -12.13 18.75 25.37
CA ILE A 141 -11.91 17.45 26.03
C ILE A 141 -13.16 16.57 26.05
N ASP A 142 -14.35 17.17 26.10
CA ASP A 142 -15.62 16.42 26.11
C ASP A 142 -15.93 15.78 24.74
N SER A 143 -15.27 16.23 23.67
CA SER A 143 -15.42 15.69 22.31
C SER A 143 -14.47 14.53 21.99
N LEU A 144 -13.55 14.18 22.91
CA LEU A 144 -12.59 13.07 22.78
C LEU A 144 -13.13 11.77 23.37
#